data_AF-A0A7C4RRT0-F1
#
_entry.id   AF-A0A7C4RRT0-F1
#
_cell.length_a   1.000
_cell.length_b   1.000
_cell.length_c   1.000
_cell.angle_alpha   90.00
_cell.angle_beta   90.00
_cell.angle_gamma   90.00
#
_symmetry.space_group_name_H-M   'P 1'
#
loop_
_entity.id
_entity.type
_entity.pdbx_description
1 polymer ?
#
loop_
_entity_poly.entity_id
_entity_poly.type
_entity_poly.pdbx_seq_one_letter_code
_entity_poly.pdbx_strand_id
1 'polypeptide(L)'
;MKYMLMFLLIGAVALTACTTDKPIPSEPDGGIGTTPEKLYISEDPEQCTLIKFMCVEGRKPFFDDTGCGCQLIKNEEKLQAYDCTDPRPEVCTKEYMPVCGQVQIQCITTPCEPIKQTFSNKCEACANPLTISYTEGACEEDIAGGTVPAGTNEEKCINIGGTWTGFDCEGIDENQCQEIGGTFNECASACRNNPGAEMCTLQCVVVCEFK
;
A
#
# COMPACT_ATOMS: atom_id res chain seq x y z
N MET A 1 -31.96 -8.77 -90.84
CA MET A 1 -31.69 -7.84 -89.71
C MET A 1 -30.83 -8.62 -88.72
N LYS A 2 -29.71 -8.17 -88.17
CA LYS A 2 -28.85 -7.00 -88.34
C LYS A 2 -27.58 -7.39 -87.52
N TYR A 3 -26.42 -7.02 -88.04
CA TYR A 3 -25.10 -7.07 -87.38
C TYR A 3 -25.12 -6.60 -85.92
N MET A 4 -24.11 -7.04 -85.14
CA MET A 4 -23.35 -6.29 -84.10
C MET A 4 -23.13 -7.13 -82.83
N LEU A 5 -22.01 -7.06 -82.11
CA LEU A 5 -20.67 -6.48 -82.27
C LEU A 5 -19.88 -6.96 -81.04
N MET A 6 -18.54 -7.00 -81.15
CA MET A 6 -17.51 -6.96 -80.11
C MET A 6 -17.94 -6.58 -78.68
N PHE A 7 -17.30 -7.16 -77.66
CA PHE A 7 -16.46 -6.37 -76.74
C PHE A 7 -15.39 -7.24 -76.07
N LEU A 8 -14.15 -7.01 -76.52
CA LEU A 8 -12.90 -7.17 -75.77
C LEU A 8 -12.91 -6.17 -74.62
N LEU A 9 -12.65 -6.60 -73.37
CA LEU A 9 -12.08 -5.72 -72.36
C LEU A 9 -11.04 -6.48 -71.52
N ILE A 10 -9.81 -6.04 -71.75
CA ILE A 10 -8.60 -6.23 -70.97
C ILE A 10 -8.77 -5.41 -69.67
N GLY A 11 -8.52 -6.01 -68.50
CA GLY A 11 -8.60 -5.34 -67.22
C GLY A 11 -7.41 -5.68 -66.33
N ALA A 12 -6.48 -4.72 -66.24
CA ALA A 12 -5.21 -4.68 -65.53
C ALA A 12 -5.04 -5.54 -64.26
N VAL A 13 -3.97 -6.34 -64.25
CA VAL A 13 -3.30 -6.81 -63.02
C VAL A 13 -2.61 -5.59 -62.41
N ALA A 14 -3.20 -5.01 -61.38
CA ALA A 14 -2.53 -4.01 -60.55
C ALA A 14 -1.47 -4.72 -59.71
N LEU A 15 -0.20 -4.49 -60.02
CA LEU A 15 0.89 -4.72 -59.06
C LEU A 15 0.70 -3.75 -57.90
N THR A 16 0.13 -4.23 -56.79
CA THR A 16 0.26 -3.55 -55.50
C THR A 16 1.67 -3.77 -55.00
N ALA A 17 2.50 -2.74 -55.17
CA ALA A 17 3.81 -2.62 -54.55
C ALA A 17 3.65 -2.72 -53.02
N CYS A 18 4.33 -3.70 -52.40
CA CYS A 18 4.57 -3.70 -50.97
C CYS A 18 5.57 -2.59 -50.66
N THR A 19 5.10 -1.44 -50.17
CA THR A 19 5.97 -0.46 -49.52
C THR A 19 6.14 -0.87 -48.07
N THR A 20 7.19 -1.65 -47.76
CA THR A 20 7.66 -1.80 -46.38
C THR A 20 8.55 -0.61 -46.03
N ASP A 21 7.97 0.59 -45.96
CA ASP A 21 8.61 1.69 -45.24
C ASP A 21 8.28 1.51 -43.77
N LYS A 22 9.19 0.86 -43.07
CA LYS A 22 9.19 0.72 -41.62
C LYS A 22 9.53 2.10 -41.03
N PRO A 23 8.63 2.78 -40.30
CA PRO A 23 9.01 3.96 -39.56
C PRO A 23 10.00 3.53 -38.47
N ILE A 24 11.18 4.14 -38.49
CA ILE A 24 12.10 4.13 -37.35
C ILE A 24 11.34 4.85 -36.22
N PRO A 25 11.23 4.28 -35.00
CA PRO A 25 10.65 4.99 -33.87
C PRO A 25 11.48 6.26 -33.65
N SER A 26 10.87 7.41 -33.91
CA SER A 26 11.44 8.70 -33.56
C SER A 26 11.65 8.73 -32.06
N GLU A 27 12.90 8.94 -31.65
CA GLU A 27 13.28 9.25 -30.28
C GLU A 27 12.36 10.35 -29.73
N PRO A 28 11.84 10.24 -28.50
CA PRO A 28 11.00 11.28 -27.95
C PRO A 28 11.84 12.52 -27.67
N ASP A 29 11.45 13.58 -28.37
CA ASP A 29 11.82 14.98 -28.17
C ASP A 29 11.77 15.36 -26.69
N GLY A 30 12.70 16.23 -26.27
CA GLY A 30 12.95 16.63 -24.89
C GLY A 30 11.81 17.46 -24.28
N GLY A 31 10.70 16.80 -23.95
CA GLY A 31 9.60 17.32 -23.14
C GLY A 31 9.63 16.75 -21.72
N ILE A 32 9.14 17.54 -20.76
CA ILE A 32 8.94 17.16 -19.36
C ILE A 32 8.19 15.80 -19.33
N GLY A 33 8.92 14.75 -18.95
CA GLY A 33 8.56 13.37 -19.26
C GLY A 33 7.34 12.86 -18.50
N THR A 34 6.21 12.75 -19.17
CA THR A 34 5.12 11.89 -18.72
C THR A 34 5.49 10.45 -19.07
N THR A 35 5.86 9.65 -18.07
CA THR A 35 6.06 8.21 -18.30
C THR A 35 4.74 7.59 -18.77
N PRO A 36 4.70 6.89 -19.93
CA PRO A 36 3.45 6.33 -20.42
C PRO A 36 2.95 5.23 -19.48
N GLU A 37 1.64 5.27 -19.22
CA GLU A 37 0.92 4.34 -18.34
C GLU A 37 1.01 2.89 -18.84
N LYS A 38 0.94 2.71 -20.16
CA LYS A 38 1.18 1.44 -20.86
C LYS A 38 2.41 1.56 -21.75
N LEU A 39 3.31 0.59 -21.64
CA LEU A 39 4.47 0.42 -22.52
C LEU A 39 4.31 -0.90 -23.27
N TYR A 40 4.03 -0.84 -24.57
CA TYR A 40 3.92 -2.02 -25.42
C TYR A 40 5.30 -2.58 -25.75
N ILE A 41 5.41 -3.91 -25.71
CA ILE A 41 6.56 -4.68 -26.18
C ILE A 41 6.28 -5.22 -27.59
N SER A 42 5.01 -5.56 -27.87
CA SER A 42 4.52 -5.91 -29.20
C SER A 42 3.08 -5.42 -29.36
N GLU A 43 2.76 -4.87 -30.53
CA GLU A 43 1.40 -4.52 -30.97
C GLU A 43 0.79 -5.62 -31.86
N ASP A 44 1.35 -6.82 -31.79
CA ASP A 44 0.84 -8.03 -32.46
C ASP A 44 0.43 -9.06 -31.40
N PRO A 45 -0.89 -9.31 -31.21
CA PRO A 45 -1.41 -10.29 -30.26
C PRO A 45 -0.91 -11.72 -30.50
N GLU A 46 -0.66 -12.11 -31.75
CA GLU A 46 -0.15 -13.46 -32.06
C GLU A 46 1.30 -13.61 -31.58
N GLN A 47 2.13 -12.59 -31.81
CA GLN A 47 3.52 -12.58 -31.32
C GLN A 47 3.60 -12.59 -29.79
N CYS A 48 2.65 -11.94 -29.13
CA CYS A 48 2.58 -11.92 -27.66
C CYS A 48 2.46 -13.31 -27.01
N THR A 49 1.99 -14.31 -27.75
CA THR A 49 1.94 -15.70 -27.26
C THR A 49 3.32 -16.37 -27.18
N LEU A 50 4.30 -15.87 -27.94
CA LEU A 50 5.65 -16.42 -28.04
C LEU A 50 6.68 -15.62 -27.24
N ILE A 51 6.40 -14.35 -26.97
CA ILE A 51 7.31 -13.45 -26.26
C ILE A 51 7.23 -13.69 -24.75
N LYS A 52 8.37 -13.99 -24.13
CA LYS A 52 8.53 -13.99 -22.67
C LYS A 52 9.23 -12.72 -22.25
N PHE A 53 8.56 -11.88 -21.46
CA PHE A 53 9.12 -10.63 -20.95
C PHE A 53 8.89 -10.48 -19.45
N MET A 54 9.75 -9.70 -18.81
CA MET A 54 9.61 -9.30 -17.41
C MET A 54 9.56 -7.78 -17.35
N CYS A 55 8.69 -7.25 -16.50
CA CYS A 55 8.59 -5.82 -16.26
C CYS A 55 9.56 -5.38 -15.18
N VAL A 56 10.03 -4.14 -15.28
CA VAL A 56 10.78 -3.48 -14.20
C VAL A 56 9.88 -3.19 -13.00
N GLU A 57 10.49 -2.89 -11.86
CA GLU A 57 9.80 -2.59 -10.61
C GLU A 57 8.76 -1.46 -10.80
N GLY A 58 7.58 -1.61 -10.18
CA GLY A 58 6.45 -0.68 -10.31
C GLY A 58 5.58 -0.89 -11.56
N ARG A 59 5.85 -1.92 -12.37
CA ARG A 59 5.03 -2.29 -13.54
C ARG A 59 4.65 -3.78 -13.52
N LYS A 60 3.49 -4.10 -14.08
CA LYS A 60 3.00 -5.47 -14.28
C LYS A 60 2.80 -5.80 -15.77
N PRO A 61 2.93 -7.06 -16.17
CA PRO A 61 2.63 -7.46 -17.53
C PRO A 61 1.13 -7.28 -17.83
N PHE A 62 0.81 -6.95 -19.07
CA PHE A 62 -0.56 -6.92 -19.59
C PHE A 62 -0.62 -7.52 -21.00
N PHE A 63 -1.80 -8.01 -21.35
CA PHE A 63 -2.15 -8.56 -22.66
C PHE A 63 -3.56 -8.07 -22.97
N ASP A 64 -3.74 -7.36 -24.08
CA ASP A 64 -5.03 -6.87 -24.55
C ASP A 64 -5.16 -7.10 -26.07
N ASP A 65 -6.29 -6.67 -26.65
CA ASP A 65 -6.58 -6.87 -28.07
C ASP A 65 -5.59 -6.12 -28.99
N THR A 66 -4.83 -5.17 -28.45
CA THR A 66 -3.82 -4.41 -29.20
C THR A 66 -2.44 -5.06 -29.11
N GLY A 67 -2.16 -5.83 -28.06
CA GLY A 67 -0.89 -6.55 -27.93
C GLY A 67 -0.51 -6.84 -26.48
N CYS A 68 0.78 -6.70 -26.15
CA CYS A 68 1.30 -7.01 -24.82
C CYS A 68 2.43 -6.08 -24.42
N GLY A 69 2.58 -5.90 -23.10
CA GLY A 69 3.64 -5.07 -22.57
C GLY A 69 3.58 -4.89 -21.06
N CYS A 70 4.15 -3.80 -20.58
CA CYS A 70 4.23 -3.46 -19.16
C CYS A 70 3.41 -2.21 -18.84
N GLN A 71 2.45 -2.33 -17.94
CA GLN A 71 1.65 -1.21 -17.45
C GLN A 71 2.02 -0.87 -16.01
N LEU A 72 1.85 0.39 -15.62
CA LEU A 72 2.02 0.80 -14.22
C LEU A 72 1.10 -0.04 -13.32
N ILE A 73 1.63 -0.46 -12.18
CA ILE A 73 0.79 -1.00 -11.11
C ILE A 73 -0.01 0.18 -10.58
N LYS A 74 -1.29 0.28 -10.95
CA LYS A 74 -2.17 1.26 -10.32
C LYS A 74 -2.32 0.87 -8.86
N ASN A 75 -2.11 1.82 -7.96
CA ASN A 75 -2.31 1.64 -6.50
C ASN A 75 -3.74 1.19 -6.12
N GLU A 76 -4.65 1.12 -7.08
CA GLU A 76 -6.00 0.57 -6.96
C GLU A 76 -6.02 -0.96 -6.72
N GLU A 77 -4.93 -1.69 -7.00
CA GLU A 77 -4.85 -3.15 -6.72
C GLU A 77 -4.27 -3.51 -5.35
N LYS A 78 -3.79 -2.54 -4.55
CA LYS A 78 -3.35 -2.80 -3.17
C LYS A 78 -4.53 -2.84 -2.17
N LEU A 79 -5.75 -2.57 -2.62
CA LEU A 79 -6.94 -2.49 -1.76
C LEU A 79 -8.12 -3.30 -2.33
N GLN A 80 -7.85 -4.47 -2.93
CA GLN A 80 -8.94 -5.37 -3.29
C GLN A 80 -9.61 -5.90 -2.02
N ALA A 81 -10.73 -5.29 -1.65
CA ALA A 81 -11.60 -5.75 -0.58
C ALA A 81 -12.42 -6.95 -1.05
N TYR A 82 -12.47 -7.98 -0.22
CA TYR A 82 -13.22 -9.21 -0.43
C TYR A 82 -14.39 -9.26 0.54
N ASP A 83 -15.62 -9.38 0.02
CA ASP A 83 -16.82 -9.42 0.86
C ASP A 83 -17.03 -10.80 1.51
N CYS A 84 -17.39 -10.81 2.79
CA CYS A 84 -17.80 -12.01 3.49
C CYS A 84 -19.28 -12.29 3.22
N THR A 85 -19.55 -13.26 2.35
CA THR A 85 -20.91 -13.67 1.95
C THR A 85 -21.34 -14.98 2.62
N ASP A 86 -22.65 -15.21 2.70
CA ASP A 86 -23.19 -16.46 3.24
C ASP A 86 -23.17 -17.60 2.20
N PRO A 87 -22.94 -18.86 2.62
CA PRO A 87 -22.76 -19.31 4.01
C PRO A 87 -21.35 -19.03 4.55
N ARG A 88 -21.27 -18.53 5.78
CA ARG A 88 -20.00 -18.29 6.49
C ARG A 88 -19.37 -19.60 6.96
N PRO A 89 -18.03 -19.71 6.97
CA PRO A 89 -17.35 -20.92 7.43
C PRO A 89 -17.47 -21.10 8.94
N GLU A 90 -17.78 -22.33 9.38
CA GLU A 90 -17.81 -22.70 10.80
C GLU A 90 -16.47 -23.28 11.29
N VAL A 91 -15.63 -23.76 10.36
CA VAL A 91 -14.36 -24.43 10.67
C VAL A 91 -13.23 -23.80 9.85
N CYS A 92 -12.20 -23.33 10.54
CA CYS A 92 -11.03 -22.69 9.94
C CYS A 92 -9.73 -23.46 10.25
N THR A 93 -8.79 -23.41 9.33
CA THR A 93 -7.41 -23.91 9.53
C THR A 93 -6.63 -22.94 10.42
N LYS A 94 -5.58 -23.45 11.09
CA LYS A 94 -4.68 -22.64 11.93
C LYS A 94 -3.54 -21.99 11.14
N GLU A 95 -3.77 -21.68 9.88
CA GLU A 95 -2.78 -21.04 9.02
C GLU A 95 -2.71 -19.54 9.33
N TYR A 96 -1.49 -18.97 9.36
CA TYR A 96 -1.27 -17.55 9.62
C TYR A 96 -0.95 -16.82 8.32
N MET A 97 -1.96 -16.20 7.71
CA MET A 97 -1.90 -15.34 6.53
C MET A 97 -2.83 -14.15 6.79
N PRO A 98 -2.36 -13.12 7.52
CA PRO A 98 -3.24 -12.14 8.14
C PRO A 98 -4.01 -11.32 7.13
N VAL A 99 -5.24 -10.95 7.50
CA VAL A 99 -6.12 -10.08 6.72
C VAL A 99 -6.68 -8.96 7.60
N CYS A 100 -7.05 -7.84 6.98
CA CYS A 100 -7.67 -6.71 7.66
C CYS A 100 -9.17 -6.71 7.38
N GLY A 101 -9.97 -7.08 8.36
CA GLY A 101 -11.43 -7.11 8.25
C GLY A 101 -12.09 -5.80 8.67
N GLN A 102 -13.13 -5.39 7.94
CA GLN A 102 -14.07 -4.35 8.36
C GLN A 102 -15.15 -4.98 9.24
N VAL A 103 -15.21 -4.60 10.51
CA VAL A 103 -16.12 -5.16 11.51
C VAL A 103 -17.21 -4.14 11.84
N GLN A 104 -18.46 -4.51 11.57
CA GLN A 104 -19.62 -3.70 11.90
C GLN A 104 -19.92 -3.81 13.39
N ILE A 105 -19.55 -2.79 14.16
CA ILE A 105 -19.95 -2.67 15.57
C ILE A 105 -21.30 -1.93 15.70
N GLN A 106 -21.93 -2.09 16.87
CA GLN A 106 -23.13 -1.36 17.28
C GLN A 106 -22.72 -0.34 18.35
N CYS A 107 -22.78 0.96 18.03
CA CYS A 107 -22.48 2.04 18.97
C CYS A 107 -23.77 2.55 19.58
N ILE A 108 -23.68 3.00 20.83
CA ILE A 108 -24.81 3.48 21.63
C ILE A 108 -25.39 4.78 21.04
N THR A 109 -24.54 5.63 20.46
CA THR A 109 -24.96 6.89 19.84
C THR A 109 -24.33 7.02 18.45
N THR A 110 -25.14 7.41 17.46
CA THR A 110 -24.82 7.64 16.03
C THR A 110 -24.42 6.43 15.17
N PRO A 111 -24.61 6.50 13.83
CA PRO A 111 -24.16 5.45 12.91
C PRO A 111 -22.65 5.21 13.05
N CYS A 112 -22.23 3.95 13.25
CA CYS A 112 -20.82 3.61 13.34
C CYS A 112 -20.28 3.29 11.97
N GLU A 113 -19.15 3.91 11.64
CA GLU A 113 -18.26 3.37 10.62
C GLU A 113 -17.70 2.02 11.11
N PRO A 114 -17.53 1.02 10.22
CA PRO A 114 -16.90 -0.24 10.57
C PRO A 114 -15.47 -0.02 11.09
N ILE A 115 -15.12 -0.71 12.16
CA ILE A 115 -13.74 -0.69 12.68
C ILE A 115 -12.88 -1.68 11.88
N LYS A 116 -11.58 -1.41 11.76
CA LYS A 116 -10.62 -2.33 11.15
C LYS A 116 -10.08 -3.29 12.21
N GLN A 117 -10.07 -4.58 11.94
CA GLN A 117 -9.52 -5.60 12.84
C GLN A 117 -8.68 -6.62 12.07
N THR A 118 -7.50 -6.96 12.60
CA THR A 118 -6.66 -8.00 11.99
C THR A 118 -7.16 -9.40 12.41
N PHE A 119 -7.29 -10.29 11.44
CA PHE A 119 -7.62 -11.71 11.63
C PHE A 119 -6.46 -12.59 11.18
N SER A 120 -6.30 -13.78 11.78
CA SER A 120 -5.16 -14.68 11.48
C SER A 120 -5.15 -15.15 10.02
N ASN A 121 -6.34 -15.29 9.43
CA ASN A 121 -6.53 -15.61 8.03
C ASN A 121 -7.93 -15.21 7.54
N LYS A 122 -8.13 -15.27 6.22
CA LYS A 122 -9.41 -14.99 5.55
C LYS A 122 -10.60 -15.82 6.06
N CYS A 123 -10.37 -17.06 6.51
CA CYS A 123 -11.44 -17.89 7.04
C CYS A 123 -11.91 -17.35 8.39
N GLU A 124 -10.99 -17.06 9.31
CA GLU A 124 -11.32 -16.48 10.62
C GLU A 124 -12.00 -15.12 10.48
N ALA A 125 -11.61 -14.31 9.49
CA ALA A 125 -12.27 -13.05 9.18
C ALA A 125 -13.75 -13.26 8.83
N CYS A 126 -14.06 -14.13 7.87
CA CYS A 126 -15.45 -14.35 7.45
C CYS A 126 -16.27 -15.26 8.37
N ALA A 127 -15.62 -16.05 9.24
CA ALA A 127 -16.28 -16.79 10.31
C ALA A 127 -16.88 -15.85 11.37
N ASN A 128 -16.26 -14.69 11.60
CA ASN A 128 -16.84 -13.67 12.47
C ASN A 128 -18.06 -13.02 11.78
N PRO A 129 -19.27 -13.13 12.35
CA PRO A 129 -20.51 -12.65 11.72
C PRO A 129 -20.56 -11.12 11.57
N LEU A 130 -19.74 -10.37 12.31
CA LEU A 130 -19.68 -8.92 12.25
C LEU A 130 -18.74 -8.41 11.16
N THR A 131 -17.87 -9.27 10.61
CA THR A 131 -16.99 -8.89 9.51
C THR A 131 -17.79 -8.78 8.22
N ILE A 132 -17.70 -7.63 7.56
CA ILE A 132 -18.42 -7.30 6.32
C ILE A 132 -17.54 -7.65 5.11
N SER A 133 -16.27 -7.25 5.16
CA SER A 133 -15.27 -7.46 4.11
C SER A 133 -13.87 -7.54 4.71
N TYR A 134 -12.88 -7.97 3.94
CA TYR A 134 -11.48 -7.94 4.32
C TYR A 134 -10.54 -7.56 3.16
N THR A 135 -9.38 -7.02 3.47
CA THR A 135 -8.26 -6.88 2.53
C THR A 135 -7.12 -7.80 2.93
N GLU A 136 -6.28 -8.20 1.97
CA GLU A 136 -5.07 -8.97 2.26
C GLU A 136 -4.08 -8.15 3.11
N GLY A 137 -3.38 -8.83 4.02
CA GLY A 137 -2.45 -8.21 4.96
C GLY A 137 -3.11 -7.74 6.26
N ALA A 138 -2.30 -7.59 7.32
CA ALA A 138 -2.77 -7.01 8.58
C ALA A 138 -3.23 -5.55 8.37
N CYS A 139 -4.11 -5.05 9.24
CA CYS A 139 -4.59 -3.67 9.15
C CYS A 139 -3.43 -2.67 9.28
N GLU A 140 -3.35 -1.72 8.34
CA GLU A 140 -2.32 -0.68 8.35
C GLU A 140 -2.56 0.40 9.44
N GLU A 141 -3.70 0.38 10.15
CA GLU A 141 -3.99 1.29 11.26
C GLU A 141 -4.77 0.60 12.39
N ASP A 142 -4.12 0.39 13.54
CA ASP A 142 -4.48 1.05 14.81
C ASP A 142 -3.40 0.83 15.89
N ILE A 143 -2.42 1.75 15.88
CA ILE A 143 -1.82 2.39 17.08
C ILE A 143 -2.92 3.24 17.77
N ALA A 144 -4.10 2.66 17.99
CA ALA A 144 -5.25 3.32 18.60
C ALA A 144 -6.00 2.34 19.52
N GLY A 145 -5.22 1.67 20.37
CA GLY A 145 -5.66 1.05 21.62
C GLY A 145 -4.72 1.39 22.78
N GLY A 146 -4.07 2.55 22.68
CA GLY A 146 -2.97 3.03 23.52
C GLY A 146 -2.00 3.80 22.63
N THR A 147 -2.01 5.12 22.70
CA THR A 147 -1.14 5.98 21.90
C THR A 147 0.30 5.83 22.36
N VAL A 148 1.06 4.93 21.71
CA VAL A 148 2.51 5.12 21.60
C VAL A 148 2.70 5.93 20.32
N PRO A 149 3.06 7.21 20.37
CA PRO A 149 3.41 7.93 19.15
C PRO A 149 4.53 7.16 18.43
N ALA A 150 4.30 6.78 17.17
CA ALA A 150 5.39 6.34 16.32
C ALA A 150 6.34 7.53 16.15
N GLY A 151 7.60 7.36 16.56
CA GLY A 151 8.60 8.42 16.62
C GLY A 151 9.77 8.09 17.54
N THR A 152 10.77 8.96 17.56
CA THR A 152 11.87 8.98 18.53
C THR A 152 11.35 9.15 19.96
N ASN A 153 12.16 8.80 20.96
CA ASN A 153 11.78 9.00 22.37
C ASN A 153 11.48 10.48 22.69
N GLU A 154 12.16 11.39 21.99
CA GLU A 154 11.90 12.84 22.03
C GLU A 154 10.50 13.20 21.53
N GLU A 155 10.12 12.74 20.33
CA GLU A 155 8.80 12.99 19.75
C GLU A 155 7.70 12.41 20.64
N LYS A 156 7.90 11.20 21.16
CA LYS A 156 6.97 10.58 22.11
C LYS A 156 6.75 11.44 23.34
N CYS A 157 7.82 11.94 23.94
CA CYS A 157 7.79 12.81 25.12
C CYS A 157 7.04 14.13 24.86
N ILE A 158 7.37 14.81 23.76
CA ILE A 158 6.78 16.12 23.43
C ILE A 158 5.29 15.98 23.12
N ASN A 159 4.88 14.90 22.43
CA ASN A 159 3.50 14.68 22.01
C ASN A 159 2.53 14.46 23.19
N ILE A 160 3.01 14.01 24.34
CA ILE A 160 2.20 13.83 25.56
C ILE A 160 2.31 15.03 26.53
N GLY A 161 2.96 16.12 26.10
CA GLY A 161 3.12 17.34 26.89
C GLY A 161 4.34 17.35 27.83
N GLY A 162 5.25 16.40 27.68
CA GLY A 162 6.51 16.34 28.42
C GLY A 162 7.60 17.25 27.87
N THR A 163 8.69 17.40 28.63
CA THR A 163 9.90 18.12 28.23
C THR A 163 11.05 17.14 28.04
N TRP A 164 11.61 17.07 26.84
CA TRP A 164 12.74 16.20 26.53
C TRP A 164 14.07 16.85 26.92
N THR A 165 14.93 16.13 27.65
CA THR A 165 16.23 16.64 28.12
C THR A 165 17.43 16.18 27.27
N GLY A 166 17.17 15.43 26.20
CA GLY A 166 18.18 14.75 25.38
C GLY A 166 18.40 13.28 25.76
N PHE A 167 18.05 12.90 26.99
CA PHE A 167 18.24 11.53 27.50
C PHE A 167 16.96 10.95 28.13
N ASP A 168 16.12 11.79 28.73
CA ASP A 168 14.89 11.40 29.42
C ASP A 168 13.78 12.43 29.22
N CYS A 169 12.55 12.04 29.59
CA CYS A 169 11.38 12.89 29.52
C CYS A 169 10.93 13.36 30.90
N GLU A 170 10.80 14.66 31.10
CA GLU A 170 10.32 15.29 32.34
C GLU A 170 8.86 15.75 32.21
N GLY A 171 8.17 15.87 33.34
CA GLY A 171 6.87 16.56 33.41
C GLY A 171 5.66 15.72 32.97
N ILE A 172 5.78 14.39 33.01
CA ILE A 172 4.71 13.44 32.69
C ILE A 172 4.46 12.49 33.87
N ASP A 173 3.27 11.91 33.97
CA ASP A 173 2.93 10.94 35.01
C ASP A 173 3.33 9.49 34.67
N GLU A 174 3.16 8.59 35.63
CA GLU A 174 3.52 7.18 35.49
C GLU A 174 2.76 6.49 34.35
N ASN A 175 1.47 6.77 34.18
CA ASN A 175 0.66 6.15 33.13
C ASN A 175 1.14 6.63 31.77
N GLN A 176 1.35 7.93 31.62
CA GLN A 176 1.88 8.53 30.40
C GLN A 176 3.28 7.96 30.05
N CYS A 177 4.14 7.76 31.05
CA CYS A 177 5.46 7.17 30.85
C CYS A 177 5.40 5.71 30.39
N GLN A 178 4.49 4.91 30.97
CA GLN A 178 4.27 3.53 30.56
C GLN A 178 3.65 3.45 29.16
N GLU A 179 2.72 4.37 28.83
CA GLU A 179 2.06 4.46 27.53
C GLU A 179 3.04 4.70 26.37
N ILE A 180 4.09 5.49 26.61
CA ILE A 180 5.14 5.75 25.60
C ILE A 180 6.27 4.71 25.59
N GLY A 181 6.19 3.69 26.46
CA GLY A 181 7.15 2.60 26.55
C GLY A 181 8.43 2.91 27.35
N GLY A 182 8.38 3.89 28.25
CA GLY A 182 9.48 4.22 29.16
C GLY A 182 9.35 3.56 30.54
N THR A 183 10.35 3.80 31.38
CA THR A 183 10.37 3.39 32.80
C THR A 183 10.23 4.63 33.68
N PHE A 184 9.19 4.69 34.50
CA PHE A 184 8.92 5.83 35.36
C PHE A 184 9.88 5.85 36.56
N ASN A 185 10.43 7.02 36.85
CA ASN A 185 11.29 7.26 38.00
C ASN A 185 10.83 8.53 38.72
N GLU A 186 10.19 8.34 39.88
CA GLU A 186 9.63 9.42 40.70
C GLU A 186 10.70 10.28 41.41
N CYS A 187 11.96 9.82 41.45
CA CYS A 187 13.03 10.53 42.14
C CYS A 187 14.40 10.33 41.47
N ALA A 188 14.54 10.83 40.25
CA ALA A 188 15.85 10.93 39.61
C ALA A 188 16.64 12.13 40.15
N SER A 189 17.97 12.02 40.12
CA SER A 189 18.86 13.11 40.54
C SER A 189 18.75 14.31 39.59
N ALA A 190 18.72 15.52 40.16
CA ALA A 190 18.76 16.77 39.38
C ALA A 190 20.03 16.92 38.51
N CYS A 191 21.13 16.23 38.84
CA CYS A 191 22.37 16.26 38.05
C CYS A 191 22.61 15.03 37.19
N ARG A 192 21.65 14.11 37.04
CA ARG A 192 21.87 12.82 36.36
C ARG A 192 22.49 12.95 34.95
N ASN A 193 22.24 14.07 34.27
CA ASN A 193 22.75 14.37 32.94
C ASN A 193 24.04 15.22 32.95
N ASN A 194 24.68 15.40 34.12
CA ASN A 194 25.93 16.16 34.28
C ASN A 194 27.01 15.31 34.98
N PRO A 195 27.92 14.67 34.22
CA PRO A 195 28.99 13.85 34.78
C PRO A 195 30.06 14.64 35.56
N GLY A 196 30.07 15.98 35.45
CA GLY A 196 30.99 16.87 36.17
C GLY A 196 30.40 17.48 37.44
N ALA A 197 29.22 17.05 37.89
CA ALA A 197 28.59 17.59 39.08
C ALA A 197 29.28 17.07 40.36
N GLU A 198 29.94 17.95 41.11
CA GLU A 198 30.55 17.62 42.41
C GLU A 198 29.51 17.58 43.56
N MET A 199 28.40 18.30 43.39
CA MET A 199 27.31 18.36 44.37
C MET A 199 25.97 18.50 43.67
N CYS A 200 24.96 17.82 44.21
CA CYS A 200 23.60 17.82 43.70
C CYS A 200 22.62 18.13 44.81
N THR A 201 21.58 18.90 44.49
CA THR A 201 20.47 19.07 45.40
C THR A 201 19.75 17.73 45.55
N LEU A 202 19.32 17.40 46.77
CA LEU A 202 18.54 16.18 47.06
C LEU A 202 17.08 16.32 46.59
N GLN A 203 16.86 17.07 45.51
CA GLN A 203 15.55 17.28 44.92
C GLN A 203 15.27 16.13 43.96
N CYS A 204 14.11 15.50 44.13
CA CYS A 204 13.60 14.51 43.21
C CYS A 204 13.12 15.22 41.93
N VAL A 205 13.61 14.77 40.79
CA VAL A 205 13.06 15.13 39.48
C VAL A 205 12.32 13.91 38.95
N VAL A 206 11.03 14.09 38.66
CA VAL A 206 10.19 13.05 38.07
C VAL A 206 10.54 12.92 36.60
N VAL A 207 10.92 11.72 36.18
CA VAL A 207 11.38 11.45 34.81
C VAL A 207 10.83 10.14 34.28
N CYS A 208 10.84 10.02 32.96
CA CYS A 208 10.60 8.80 32.23
C CYS A 208 11.85 8.44 31.41
N GLU A 209 12.44 7.29 31.72
CA GLU A 209 13.70 6.80 31.15
C GLU A 209 13.43 5.79 30.01
N PHE A 210 14.22 5.86 28.94
CA PHE A 210 14.13 4.94 27.80
C PHE A 210 15.43 4.14 27.66
N LYS A 211 15.33 2.83 27.40
CA LYS A 211 16.48 1.94 27.18
C LYS A 211 16.75 1.70 25.70
#